data_AF-A0A8J2XQG0-F1
#
_entry.id   AF-A0A8J2XQG0-F1
#
_cell.length_a   1.000
_cell.length_b   1.000
_cell.length_c   1.000
_cell.angle_alpha   90.00
_cell.angle_beta   90.00
_cell.angle_gamma   90.00
#
_symmetry.space_group_name_H-M   'P 1'
#
loop_
_entity.id
_entity.type
_entity.pdbx_description
1 polymer ?
#
loop_
_entity_poly.entity_id
_entity_poly.type
_entity_poly.pdbx_seq_one_letter_code
_entity_poly.pdbx_strand_id
1 'polypeptide(L)'
;MNSTKQSITEALKKAGYNARQVSVRNRNGGYSSSLTITIRDASVNYEVVEQIGKNHKHVHYDEHSGEILSGGNTFVETDYTDQVRDIWAKKYSPLVDDAIVQLVDDNAGIRIDDRFTIFKDGRNNYKIWDEYDSWLPMHYYNPRDIAVDLYIRSTFTESNVTQTAVDRYWFRVIRGDEKSWKDSAGEYNTTAMGEAAAEHFHCKSENGDTDAEKNIFDWAVLFAERLPKAA
;
A
#
# COMPACT_ATOMS: atom_id res chain seq x y z
N MET A 1 -19.82 4.93 -23.70
CA MET A 1 -18.96 4.20 -22.73
C MET A 1 -17.73 5.03 -22.49
N ASN A 2 -17.40 5.31 -21.22
CA ASN A 2 -16.13 5.94 -20.88
C ASN A 2 -14.99 4.95 -21.15
N SER A 3 -13.87 5.44 -21.70
CA SER A 3 -12.66 4.64 -21.86
C SER A 3 -12.06 4.26 -20.49
N THR A 4 -11.35 3.14 -20.38
CA THR A 4 -10.67 2.72 -19.13
C THR A 4 -9.82 3.83 -18.53
N LYS A 5 -9.13 4.61 -19.39
CA LYS A 5 -8.37 5.80 -18.97
C LYS A 5 -9.24 6.82 -18.25
N GLN A 6 -10.44 7.11 -18.75
CA GLN A 6 -11.36 8.06 -18.13
C GLN A 6 -11.83 7.54 -16.77
N SER A 7 -12.19 6.25 -16.67
CA SER A 7 -12.59 5.64 -15.40
C SER A 7 -11.50 5.71 -14.34
N ILE A 8 -10.24 5.39 -14.69
CA ILE A 8 -9.09 5.53 -13.78
C ILE A 8 -8.89 7.00 -13.39
N THR A 9 -8.98 7.93 -14.34
CA THR A 9 -8.80 9.37 -14.05
C THR A 9 -9.89 9.90 -13.12
N GLU A 10 -11.13 9.44 -13.26
CA GLU A 10 -12.25 9.78 -12.38
C GLU A 10 -12.06 9.20 -10.98
N ALA A 11 -11.61 7.94 -10.87
CA ALA A 11 -11.29 7.31 -9.59
C ALA A 11 -10.17 8.05 -8.85
N LEU A 12 -9.10 8.43 -9.55
CA LEU A 12 -8.00 9.22 -8.98
C LEU A 12 -8.47 10.59 -8.47
N LYS A 13 -9.35 11.26 -9.22
CA LYS A 13 -9.96 12.53 -8.78
C LYS A 13 -10.82 12.36 -7.54
N LYS A 14 -11.62 11.29 -7.47
CA LYS A 14 -12.44 10.97 -6.29
C LYS A 14 -11.58 10.68 -5.06
N ALA A 15 -10.40 10.08 -5.26
CA ALA A 15 -9.41 9.88 -4.21
C ALA A 15 -8.65 11.17 -3.80
N GLY A 16 -8.97 12.32 -4.42
CA GLY A 16 -8.38 13.62 -4.10
C GLY A 16 -7.13 13.98 -4.91
N TYR A 17 -6.72 13.15 -5.88
CA TYR A 17 -5.54 13.40 -6.69
C TYR A 17 -5.85 14.22 -7.95
N ASN A 18 -4.93 15.12 -8.30
CA ASN A 18 -5.01 15.91 -9.53
C ASN A 18 -3.98 15.47 -10.59
N ALA A 19 -4.14 15.97 -11.81
CA ALA A 19 -3.31 15.59 -12.96
C ALA A 19 -1.83 16.02 -12.88
N ARG A 20 -1.49 16.97 -11.99
CA ARG A 20 -0.09 17.33 -11.69
C ARG A 20 0.56 16.30 -10.79
N GLN A 21 -0.22 15.70 -9.89
CA GLN A 21 0.24 14.69 -8.93
C GLN A 21 0.28 13.28 -9.53
N VAL A 22 -0.77 12.89 -10.26
CA VAL A 22 -0.88 11.56 -10.86
C VAL A 22 -1.37 11.70 -12.30
N SER A 23 -0.72 11.01 -13.22
CA SER A 23 -1.06 11.05 -14.64
C SER A 23 -1.36 9.67 -15.20
N VAL A 24 -2.32 9.58 -16.11
CA VAL A 24 -2.70 8.31 -16.75
C VAL A 24 -2.40 8.41 -18.24
N ARG A 25 -1.56 7.51 -18.73
CA ARG A 25 -1.24 7.35 -20.15
C ARG A 25 -1.81 6.03 -20.65
N ASN A 26 -2.46 6.04 -21.81
CA ASN A 26 -2.90 4.83 -22.51
C ASN A 26 -2.02 4.63 -23.75
N ARG A 27 -1.59 3.39 -23.98
CA ARG A 27 -0.95 2.90 -25.19
C ARG A 27 -1.83 1.78 -25.76
N ASN A 28 -2.29 1.97 -26.99
CA ASN A 28 -3.07 0.94 -27.68
C ASN A 28 -2.10 -0.04 -28.35
N GLY A 29 -2.20 -1.32 -27.99
CA GLY A 29 -1.42 -2.43 -28.54
C GLY A 29 -2.30 -3.37 -29.34
N GLY A 30 -2.87 -2.90 -30.45
CA GLY A 30 -3.83 -3.67 -31.25
C GLY A 30 -5.13 -3.95 -30.50
N TYR A 31 -5.41 -5.22 -30.23
CA TYR A 31 -6.59 -5.69 -29.48
C TYR A 31 -6.46 -5.59 -27.96
N SER A 32 -5.31 -5.15 -27.47
CA SER A 32 -5.02 -4.98 -26.04
C SER A 32 -4.77 -3.51 -25.71
N SER A 33 -5.03 -3.13 -24.47
CA SER A 33 -4.72 -1.81 -23.94
C SER A 33 -3.68 -1.91 -22.83
N SER A 34 -2.76 -0.95 -22.80
CA SER A 34 -1.75 -0.81 -21.75
C SER A 34 -1.83 0.59 -21.18
N LEU A 35 -2.12 0.68 -19.89
CA LEU A 35 -2.24 1.93 -19.17
C LEU A 35 -1.11 2.04 -18.15
N THR A 36 -0.41 3.17 -18.17
CA THR A 36 0.60 3.52 -17.18
C THR A 36 0.07 4.67 -16.34
N ILE A 37 0.02 4.47 -15.03
CA ILE A 37 -0.31 5.50 -14.04
C ILE A 37 1.00 5.98 -13.43
N THR A 38 1.41 7.21 -13.74
CA THR A 38 2.67 7.77 -13.22
C THR A 38 2.40 8.76 -12.10
N ILE A 39 2.95 8.48 -10.92
CA ILE A 39 3.01 9.35 -9.75
C ILE A 39 4.15 10.35 -9.94
N ARG A 40 3.84 11.64 -9.74
CA ARG A 40 4.74 12.77 -9.99
C ARG A 40 4.96 13.64 -8.76
N ASP A 41 4.16 13.43 -7.72
CA ASP A 41 4.23 14.13 -6.46
C ASP A 41 4.44 13.09 -5.35
N ALA A 42 5.46 13.31 -4.51
CA ALA A 42 5.84 12.39 -3.45
C ALA A 42 4.84 12.36 -2.28
N SER A 43 3.90 13.31 -2.21
CA SER A 43 2.82 13.29 -1.23
C SER A 43 1.70 12.28 -1.56
N VAL A 44 1.75 11.66 -2.74
CA VAL A 44 0.74 10.69 -3.18
C VAL A 44 1.01 9.34 -2.51
N ASN A 45 -0.05 8.70 -2.02
CA ASN A 45 0.06 7.34 -1.51
C ASN A 45 0.10 6.35 -2.69
N TYR A 46 1.21 5.61 -2.83
CA TYR A 46 1.44 4.64 -3.90
C TYR A 46 0.34 3.57 -3.97
N GLU A 47 -0.03 3.01 -2.82
CA GLU A 47 -0.92 1.86 -2.69
C GLU A 47 -2.35 2.20 -3.10
N VAL A 48 -2.81 3.41 -2.74
CA VAL A 48 -4.10 3.91 -3.22
C VAL A 48 -4.13 4.00 -4.74
N VAL A 49 -3.06 4.52 -5.35
CA VAL A 49 -2.94 4.62 -6.81
C VAL A 49 -2.86 3.23 -7.46
N GLU A 50 -2.08 2.33 -6.88
CA GLU A 50 -1.91 0.97 -7.37
C GLU A 50 -3.22 0.19 -7.32
N GLN A 51 -3.97 0.29 -6.21
CA GLN A 51 -5.26 -0.38 -6.07
C GLN A 51 -6.30 0.16 -7.06
N ILE A 52 -6.34 1.48 -7.28
CA ILE A 52 -7.19 2.08 -8.32
C ILE A 52 -6.84 1.50 -9.70
N GLY A 53 -5.55 1.33 -9.99
CA GLY A 53 -5.08 0.71 -11.23
C GLY A 53 -5.47 -0.76 -11.37
N LYS A 54 -5.21 -1.55 -10.32
CA LYS A 54 -5.55 -2.99 -10.24
C LYS A 54 -7.03 -3.26 -10.48
N ASN A 55 -7.92 -2.41 -9.96
CA ASN A 55 -9.37 -2.54 -10.17
C ASN A 55 -9.82 -2.40 -11.64
N HIS A 56 -8.95 -1.88 -12.51
CA HIS A 56 -9.21 -1.74 -13.95
C HIS A 56 -8.33 -2.67 -14.79
N LYS A 57 -7.49 -3.50 -14.17
CA LYS A 57 -6.66 -4.51 -14.84
C LYS A 57 -7.51 -5.73 -15.15
N HIS A 58 -7.37 -6.24 -16.38
CA HIS A 58 -8.08 -7.42 -16.83
C HIS A 58 -7.19 -8.20 -17.78
N VAL A 59 -6.78 -9.40 -17.38
CA VAL A 59 -5.92 -10.26 -18.19
C VAL A 59 -6.53 -11.66 -18.20
N HIS A 60 -6.77 -12.19 -19.39
CA HIS A 60 -7.25 -13.55 -19.56
C HIS A 60 -6.09 -14.52 -19.69
N TYR A 61 -6.21 -15.65 -18.99
CA TYR A 61 -5.24 -16.73 -19.02
C TYR A 61 -5.94 -18.01 -19.47
N ASP A 62 -5.24 -18.82 -20.25
CA ASP A 62 -5.66 -20.17 -20.58
C ASP A 62 -5.59 -21.07 -19.34
N GLU A 63 -6.66 -21.82 -19.07
CA GLU A 63 -6.79 -22.64 -17.85
C GLU A 63 -5.84 -23.83 -17.83
N HIS A 64 -5.37 -24.30 -19.00
CA HIS A 64 -4.52 -25.48 -19.11
C HIS A 64 -3.02 -25.13 -19.16
N SER A 65 -2.64 -24.15 -19.98
CA SER A 65 -1.25 -23.75 -20.20
C SER A 65 -0.78 -22.60 -19.32
N GLY A 66 -1.70 -21.78 -18.79
CA GLY A 66 -1.39 -20.53 -18.09
C GLY A 66 -0.92 -19.40 -19.03
N GLU A 67 -0.97 -19.60 -20.35
CA GLU A 67 -0.60 -18.56 -21.31
C GLU A 67 -1.64 -17.43 -21.35
N ILE A 68 -1.19 -16.20 -21.62
CA ILE A 68 -2.09 -15.06 -21.78
C ILE A 68 -2.86 -15.21 -23.09
N LEU A 69 -4.19 -15.25 -23.00
CA LEU A 69 -5.07 -15.33 -24.17
C LEU A 69 -4.98 -14.04 -24.99
N SER A 70 -4.99 -14.17 -26.32
CA SER A 70 -4.87 -13.02 -27.21
C SER A 70 -6.16 -12.21 -27.30
N GLY A 71 -6.03 -10.88 -27.17
CA GLY A 71 -7.11 -9.91 -27.37
C GLY A 71 -7.94 -9.60 -26.12
N GLY A 72 -8.39 -8.34 -26.00
CA GLY A 72 -9.25 -7.89 -24.91
C GLY A 72 -8.55 -7.64 -23.57
N ASN A 73 -7.24 -7.84 -23.49
CA ASN A 73 -6.48 -7.61 -22.26
C ASN A 73 -6.28 -6.11 -21.99
N THR A 74 -6.38 -5.75 -20.72
CA THR A 74 -6.09 -4.44 -20.17
C THR A 74 -5.00 -4.58 -19.13
N PHE A 75 -3.80 -4.17 -19.50
CA PHE A 75 -2.66 -4.09 -18.59
C PHE A 75 -2.66 -2.73 -17.91
N VAL A 76 -2.49 -2.71 -16.60
CA VAL A 76 -2.34 -1.48 -15.83
C VAL A 76 -1.08 -1.61 -14.98
N GLU A 77 -0.22 -0.61 -15.09
CA GLU A 77 1.04 -0.50 -14.36
C GLU A 77 1.07 0.83 -13.61
N THR A 78 1.56 0.80 -12.38
CA THR A 78 1.77 1.99 -11.55
C THR A 78 3.26 2.27 -11.46
N ASP A 79 3.63 3.48 -11.83
CA ASP A 79 5.01 3.94 -11.94
C ASP A 79 5.15 5.29 -11.23
N TYR A 80 6.37 5.74 -11.01
CA TYR A 80 6.68 7.02 -10.38
C TYR A 80 7.90 7.68 -11.02
N THR A 81 7.94 9.01 -11.00
CA THR A 81 9.06 9.75 -11.58
C THR A 81 10.35 9.60 -10.77
N ASP A 82 11.50 9.81 -11.40
CA ASP A 82 12.80 9.82 -10.72
C ASP A 82 12.83 10.80 -9.54
N GLN A 83 12.14 11.95 -9.65
CA GLN A 83 12.03 12.93 -8.57
C GLN A 83 11.29 12.36 -7.36
N VAL A 84 10.17 11.67 -7.58
CA VAL A 84 9.43 10.98 -6.50
C VAL A 84 10.30 9.89 -5.90
N ARG A 85 10.96 9.11 -6.75
CA ARG A 85 11.92 8.06 -6.36
C ARG A 85 13.03 8.61 -5.46
N ASP A 86 13.63 9.75 -5.82
CA ASP A 86 14.64 10.44 -4.99
C ASP A 86 14.09 10.86 -3.64
N ILE A 87 12.86 11.40 -3.59
CA ILE A 87 12.26 11.86 -2.33
C ILE A 87 11.94 10.68 -1.41
N TRP A 88 11.32 9.62 -1.93
CA TRP A 88 10.96 8.44 -1.15
C TRP A 88 12.19 7.66 -0.66
N ALA A 89 13.22 7.54 -1.49
CA ALA A 89 14.46 6.86 -1.11
C ALA A 89 15.16 7.52 0.08
N LYS A 90 15.12 8.86 0.21
CA LYS A 90 15.89 9.62 1.22
C LYS A 90 15.79 9.09 2.64
N LYS A 91 14.62 8.57 3.06
CA LYS A 91 14.41 8.05 4.41
C LYS A 91 15.30 6.83 4.68
N TYR A 92 15.34 5.89 3.75
CA TYR A 92 16.00 4.60 3.94
C TYR A 92 17.37 4.49 3.28
N SER A 93 17.70 5.33 2.29
CA SER A 93 19.01 5.30 1.62
C SER A 93 20.20 5.21 2.56
N PRO A 94 20.37 6.07 3.58
CA PRO A 94 21.53 5.97 4.47
C PRO A 94 21.55 4.67 5.30
N LEU A 95 20.38 4.16 5.70
CA LEU A 95 20.27 2.92 6.48
C LEU A 95 20.58 1.69 5.63
N VAL A 96 20.09 1.68 4.38
CA VAL A 96 20.35 0.62 3.41
C VAL A 96 21.83 0.61 3.04
N ASP A 97 22.42 1.76 2.75
CA ASP A 97 23.84 1.86 2.39
C ASP A 97 24.74 1.37 3.52
N ASP A 98 24.46 1.77 4.77
CA ASP A 98 25.19 1.29 5.95
C ASP A 98 25.02 -0.23 6.16
N ALA A 99 23.79 -0.74 6.04
CA ALA A 99 23.52 -2.17 6.16
C ALA A 99 24.24 -2.99 5.08
N ILE A 100 24.32 -2.48 3.84
CA ILE A 100 25.03 -3.15 2.74
C ILE A 100 26.54 -3.20 2.99
N VAL A 101 27.14 -2.15 3.56
CA VAL A 101 28.57 -2.16 3.93
C VAL A 101 28.85 -3.24 4.99
N GLN A 102 27.90 -3.49 5.88
CA GLN A 102 28.01 -4.51 6.93
C GLN A 102 27.72 -5.94 6.46
N LEU A 103 27.16 -6.14 5.25
CA LEU A 103 26.92 -7.45 4.67
C LEU A 103 28.23 -8.10 4.21
N VAL A 104 28.94 -8.74 5.13
CA VAL A 104 30.20 -9.46 4.85
C VAL A 104 29.92 -10.85 4.24
N ASP A 105 28.88 -11.55 4.70
CA ASP A 105 28.60 -12.94 4.36
C ASP A 105 27.19 -13.14 3.79
N ASP A 106 27.03 -14.13 2.91
CA ASP A 106 25.77 -14.41 2.17
C ASP A 106 24.63 -14.95 3.06
N ASN A 107 24.87 -15.23 4.35
CA ASN A 107 23.87 -15.81 5.27
C ASN A 107 23.62 -14.98 6.54
N ALA A 108 24.25 -13.81 6.69
CA ALA A 108 24.03 -12.95 7.85
C ALA A 108 23.11 -11.78 7.44
N GLY A 109 21.90 -11.74 7.99
CA GLY A 109 21.00 -10.61 7.81
C GLY A 109 21.45 -9.40 8.63
N ILE A 110 21.41 -8.22 8.03
CA ILE A 110 21.67 -6.95 8.72
C ILE A 110 20.35 -6.20 8.86
N ARG A 111 20.03 -5.74 10.07
CA ARG A 111 18.84 -4.92 10.29
C ARG A 111 19.06 -3.53 9.71
N ILE A 112 18.09 -3.06 8.93
CA ILE A 112 18.02 -1.70 8.39
C ILE A 112 17.35 -0.80 9.44
N ASP A 113 16.28 -1.30 10.06
CA ASP A 113 15.56 -0.69 11.18
C ASP A 113 14.84 -1.76 12.01
N ASP A 114 13.87 -1.35 12.83
CA ASP A 114 13.07 -2.24 13.67
C ASP A 114 12.19 -3.22 12.87
N ARG A 115 11.94 -2.96 11.58
CA ARG A 115 11.02 -3.72 10.74
C ARG A 115 11.69 -4.49 9.62
N PHE A 116 12.79 -3.99 9.07
CA PHE A 116 13.38 -4.53 7.85
C PHE A 116 14.77 -5.09 8.09
N THR A 117 15.01 -6.28 7.55
CA THR A 117 16.32 -6.92 7.55
C THR A 117 16.75 -7.21 6.12
N ILE A 118 17.94 -6.76 5.74
CA ILE A 118 18.54 -7.03 4.43
C ILE A 118 19.44 -8.27 4.48
N PHE A 119 19.33 -9.08 3.44
CA PHE A 119 20.13 -10.28 3.22
C PHE A 119 20.78 -10.20 1.85
N LYS A 120 21.97 -10.76 1.73
CA LYS A 120 22.65 -10.90 0.45
C LYS A 120 22.26 -12.24 -0.18
N ASP A 121 21.78 -12.21 -1.41
CA ASP A 121 21.26 -13.36 -2.17
C ASP A 121 22.08 -13.55 -3.46
N GLY A 122 23.41 -13.55 -3.32
CA GLY A 122 24.39 -13.59 -4.40
C GLY A 122 25.21 -12.31 -4.53
N ARG A 123 26.00 -12.21 -5.62
CA ARG A 123 27.07 -11.19 -5.72
C ARG A 123 26.56 -9.74 -5.67
N ASN A 124 25.43 -9.44 -6.31
CA ASN A 124 24.85 -8.11 -6.45
C ASN A 124 23.32 -8.15 -6.28
N ASN A 125 22.81 -9.08 -5.49
CA ASN A 125 21.39 -9.31 -5.33
C ASN A 125 21.08 -9.31 -3.83
N TYR A 126 20.04 -8.58 -3.46
CA TYR A 126 19.60 -8.45 -2.08
C TYR A 126 18.16 -8.93 -1.95
N LYS A 127 17.88 -9.55 -0.80
CA LYS A 127 16.54 -9.89 -0.34
C LYS A 127 16.23 -9.10 0.93
N ILE A 128 14.97 -8.78 1.12
CA ILE A 128 14.50 -8.04 2.29
C ILE A 128 13.46 -8.90 3.00
N TRP A 129 13.63 -9.05 4.30
CA TRP A 129 12.61 -9.58 5.20
C TRP A 129 11.88 -8.40 5.86
N ASP A 130 10.55 -8.42 5.76
CA ASP A 130 9.65 -7.52 6.47
C ASP A 130 9.02 -8.27 7.64
N GLU A 131 9.30 -7.84 8.88
CA GLU A 131 8.79 -8.53 10.09
C GLU A 131 7.25 -8.59 10.17
N TYR A 132 6.53 -7.76 9.41
CA TYR A 132 5.06 -7.73 9.43
C TYR A 132 4.39 -8.59 8.36
N ASP A 133 5.08 -8.93 7.29
CA ASP A 133 4.49 -9.62 6.14
C ASP A 133 5.27 -10.92 5.89
N SER A 134 6.40 -10.81 5.20
CA SER A 134 7.30 -11.90 4.87
C SER A 134 8.48 -11.36 4.04
N TRP A 135 9.17 -12.24 3.31
CA TRP A 135 10.12 -11.84 2.26
C TRP A 135 9.45 -10.94 1.22
N LEU A 136 10.06 -9.79 0.93
CA LEU A 136 9.63 -8.99 -0.21
C LEU A 136 9.79 -9.81 -1.51
N PRO A 137 8.81 -9.74 -2.43
CA PRO A 137 8.80 -10.59 -3.63
C PRO A 137 9.87 -10.20 -4.66
N MET A 138 10.55 -9.06 -4.47
CA MET A 138 11.53 -8.53 -5.40
C MET A 138 12.97 -8.92 -5.03
N HIS A 139 13.73 -9.21 -6.08
CA HIS A 139 15.20 -9.24 -6.03
C HIS A 139 15.73 -7.86 -6.36
N TYR A 140 16.57 -7.31 -5.47
CA TYR A 140 17.08 -5.97 -5.63
C TYR A 140 18.51 -5.98 -6.13
N TYR A 141 18.77 -5.21 -7.19
CA TYR A 141 20.10 -5.01 -7.75
C TYR A 141 20.67 -3.62 -7.45
N ASN A 142 19.85 -2.71 -6.91
CA ASN A 142 20.21 -1.33 -6.64
C ASN A 142 19.72 -0.93 -5.24
N PRO A 143 20.61 -0.43 -4.35
CA PRO A 143 20.25 0.06 -3.01
C PRO A 143 19.13 1.11 -3.02
N ARG A 144 19.06 1.93 -4.07
CA ARG A 144 18.02 2.96 -4.21
C ARG A 144 16.63 2.36 -4.36
N ASP A 145 16.50 1.23 -5.06
CA ASP A 145 15.19 0.56 -5.24
C ASP A 145 14.72 -0.09 -3.95
N ILE A 146 15.66 -0.63 -3.17
CA ILE A 146 15.39 -1.12 -1.82
C ILE A 146 14.79 0.03 -1.00
N ALA A 147 15.47 1.18 -0.92
CA ALA A 147 15.04 2.30 -0.11
C ALA A 147 13.63 2.82 -0.46
N VAL A 148 13.27 2.79 -1.74
CA VAL A 148 11.94 3.20 -2.21
C VAL A 148 10.87 2.19 -1.81
N ASP A 149 11.12 0.90 -1.98
CA ASP A 149 10.17 -0.14 -1.59
C ASP A 149 9.96 -0.17 -0.08
N LEU A 150 11.03 0.02 0.71
CA LEU A 150 10.91 0.18 2.16
C LEU A 150 10.04 1.38 2.54
N TYR A 151 10.19 2.51 1.82
CA TYR A 151 9.32 3.67 1.99
C TYR A 151 7.87 3.30 1.72
N ILE A 152 7.57 2.74 0.55
CA ILE A 152 6.21 2.34 0.15
C ILE A 152 5.61 1.40 1.19
N ARG A 153 6.33 0.33 1.59
CA ARG A 153 5.88 -0.64 2.59
C ARG A 153 5.65 -0.04 3.97
N SER A 154 6.50 0.89 4.38
CA SER A 154 6.33 1.60 5.66
C SER A 154 5.07 2.47 5.66
N THR A 155 4.81 3.18 4.56
CA THR A 155 3.56 3.96 4.41
C THR A 155 2.32 3.08 4.19
N PHE A 156 2.51 1.87 3.65
CA PHE A 156 1.42 0.92 3.42
C PHE A 156 0.88 0.35 4.71
N THR A 157 1.73 -0.09 5.64
CA THR A 157 1.26 -0.72 6.88
C THR A 157 0.47 0.26 7.75
N GLU A 158 0.86 1.52 7.78
CA GLU A 158 0.05 2.58 8.39
C GLU A 158 -1.35 2.68 7.75
N SER A 159 -1.45 2.46 6.43
CA SER A 159 -2.71 2.45 5.66
C SER A 159 -3.51 1.13 5.71
N ASN A 160 -2.87 -0.02 5.93
CA ASN A 160 -3.50 -1.34 5.90
C ASN A 160 -4.04 -1.73 7.28
N VAL A 161 -3.36 -1.30 8.36
CA VAL A 161 -3.89 -1.36 9.73
C VAL A 161 -5.18 -0.52 9.81
N THR A 162 -5.20 0.66 9.19
CA THR A 162 -6.40 1.50 9.06
C THR A 162 -7.47 0.87 8.16
N GLN A 163 -7.14 0.39 6.95
CA GLN A 163 -8.13 -0.18 6.03
C GLN A 163 -8.77 -1.46 6.56
N THR A 164 -8.00 -2.37 7.19
CA THR A 164 -8.55 -3.60 7.78
C THR A 164 -9.42 -3.30 9.00
N ALA A 165 -9.06 -2.30 9.80
CA ALA A 165 -9.89 -1.83 10.91
C ALA A 165 -11.21 -1.21 10.41
N VAL A 166 -11.14 -0.40 9.35
CA VAL A 166 -12.30 0.23 8.69
C VAL A 166 -13.20 -0.80 8.01
N ASP A 167 -12.64 -1.78 7.30
CA ASP A 167 -13.42 -2.82 6.63
C ASP A 167 -14.12 -3.73 7.64
N ARG A 168 -13.46 -4.06 8.76
CA ARG A 168 -14.08 -4.82 9.86
C ARG A 168 -15.18 -4.03 10.57
N TYR A 169 -15.01 -2.72 10.73
CA TYR A 169 -16.07 -1.83 11.20
C TYR A 169 -17.28 -1.87 10.27
N TRP A 170 -17.07 -1.66 8.97
CA TRP A 170 -18.15 -1.69 7.97
C TRP A 170 -18.84 -3.04 7.86
N PHE A 171 -18.10 -4.16 7.83
CA PHE A 171 -18.67 -5.50 7.76
C PHE A 171 -19.53 -5.85 8.99
N ARG A 172 -19.27 -5.26 10.16
CA ARG A 172 -20.00 -5.56 11.40
C ARG A 172 -21.17 -4.62 11.66
N VAL A 173 -21.07 -3.35 11.25
CA VAL A 173 -22.21 -2.41 11.18
C VAL A 173 -23.28 -2.96 10.23
N ILE A 174 -22.87 -3.45 9.04
CA ILE A 174 -23.80 -4.05 8.07
C ILE A 174 -24.45 -5.34 8.61
N ARG A 175 -23.80 -6.07 9.53
CA ARG A 175 -24.34 -7.30 10.15
C ARG A 175 -25.20 -7.07 11.40
N GLY A 176 -25.37 -5.83 11.86
CA GLY A 176 -26.28 -5.49 12.95
C GLY A 176 -25.79 -5.83 14.37
N ASP A 177 -24.47 -5.99 14.55
CA ASP A 177 -23.85 -6.32 15.85
C ASP A 177 -23.52 -5.07 16.69
N GLU A 178 -24.30 -4.00 16.53
CA GLU A 178 -24.04 -2.67 17.09
C GLU A 178 -24.17 -2.58 18.62
N LYS A 179 -24.78 -3.58 19.26
CA LYS A 179 -25.14 -3.53 20.68
C LYS A 179 -23.99 -3.85 21.63
N SER A 180 -22.92 -4.47 21.15
CA SER A 180 -21.80 -4.92 21.98
C SER A 180 -20.81 -3.80 22.34
N TRP A 181 -20.91 -2.62 21.73
CA TRP A 181 -19.90 -1.55 21.86
C TRP A 181 -20.47 -0.16 22.14
N LYS A 182 -21.77 -0.08 22.45
CA LYS A 182 -22.37 1.13 22.98
C LYS A 182 -22.18 1.14 24.48
N ASP A 183 -21.63 2.23 25.00
CA ASP A 183 -21.65 2.45 26.44
C ASP A 183 -23.08 2.66 26.94
N SER A 184 -23.24 2.82 28.25
CA SER A 184 -24.56 3.07 28.87
C SER A 184 -25.26 4.34 28.39
N ALA A 185 -24.54 5.26 27.73
CA ALA A 185 -25.11 6.47 27.11
C ALA A 185 -25.50 6.27 25.64
N GLY A 186 -25.18 5.13 25.03
CA GLY A 186 -25.48 4.83 23.64
C GLY A 186 -24.43 5.35 22.66
N GLU A 187 -23.31 5.87 23.15
CA GLU A 187 -22.18 6.33 22.35
C GLU A 187 -21.18 5.20 22.13
N TYR A 188 -20.48 5.24 21.00
CA TYR A 188 -19.50 4.22 20.65
C TYR A 188 -18.25 4.37 21.51
N ASN A 189 -17.93 3.35 22.32
CA ASN A 189 -16.76 3.38 23.19
C ASN A 189 -15.47 3.18 22.35
N THR A 190 -14.79 4.30 22.06
CA THR A 190 -13.55 4.34 21.27
C THR A 190 -12.39 3.59 21.93
N THR A 191 -12.35 3.54 23.26
CA THR A 191 -11.35 2.79 24.03
C THR A 191 -11.49 1.28 23.83
N ALA A 192 -12.72 0.78 23.89
CA ALA A 192 -13.02 -0.64 23.70
C ALA A 192 -12.74 -1.11 22.26
N MET A 193 -12.91 -0.21 21.28
CA MET A 193 -12.56 -0.45 19.87
C MET A 193 -11.04 -0.48 19.65
N GLY A 194 -10.27 0.38 20.33
CA GLY A 194 -8.81 0.38 20.30
C GLY A 194 -8.20 -0.87 20.94
N GLU A 195 -8.71 -1.28 22.10
CA GLU A 195 -8.25 -2.46 22.84
C GLU A 195 -8.48 -3.77 22.06
N ALA A 196 -9.65 -3.94 21.42
CA ALA A 196 -9.94 -5.13 20.63
C ALA A 196 -9.13 -5.20 19.31
N ALA A 197 -8.77 -4.05 18.73
CA ALA A 197 -7.85 -3.99 17.60
C ALA A 197 -6.43 -4.34 18.04
N ALA A 198 -5.95 -3.78 19.15
CA ALA A 198 -4.62 -4.05 19.70
C ALA A 198 -4.43 -5.53 20.08
N GLU A 199 -5.44 -6.15 20.70
CA GLU A 199 -5.41 -7.57 21.11
C GLU A 199 -5.38 -8.53 19.90
N HIS A 200 -6.11 -8.21 18.83
CA HIS A 200 -6.18 -9.05 17.63
C HIS A 200 -4.92 -8.96 16.74
N PHE A 201 -4.23 -7.82 16.74
CA PHE A 201 -3.01 -7.62 15.94
C PHE A 201 -1.72 -7.81 16.75
N HIS A 202 -1.81 -8.29 18.00
CA HIS A 202 -0.69 -8.45 18.92
C HIS A 202 0.16 -7.18 19.05
N CYS A 203 -0.46 -6.01 18.89
CA CYS A 203 0.17 -4.73 19.16
C CYS A 203 0.30 -4.60 20.67
N LYS A 204 1.42 -5.07 21.23
CA LYS A 204 1.78 -4.78 22.62
C LYS A 204 2.18 -3.31 22.70
N SER A 205 1.28 -2.43 23.08
CA SER A 205 1.69 -1.17 23.71
C SER A 205 1.75 -1.43 25.22
N GLU A 206 2.96 -1.56 25.76
CA GLU A 206 3.13 -1.54 27.21
C GLU A 206 2.95 -0.12 27.78
N ASN A 207 2.84 0.90 26.91
CA ASN A 207 2.39 2.25 27.24
C ASN A 207 1.63 2.81 26.03
N GLY A 208 0.30 2.94 26.15
CA GLY A 208 -0.58 3.44 25.09
C GLY A 208 -0.16 4.84 24.62
N ASP A 209 0.39 4.92 23.42
CA ASP A 209 0.59 6.20 22.74
C ASP A 209 -0.69 6.53 21.96
N THR A 210 -1.70 6.95 22.75
CA THR A 210 -3.08 7.19 22.33
C THR A 210 -3.18 8.24 21.22
N ASP A 211 -2.16 9.07 21.02
CA ASP A 211 -2.18 10.12 20.00
C ASP A 211 -1.96 9.58 18.59
N ALA A 212 -1.11 8.56 18.43
CA ALA A 212 -0.93 7.90 17.13
C ALA A 212 -2.17 7.09 16.75
N GLU A 213 -2.72 6.33 17.70
CA GLU A 213 -3.96 5.55 17.54
C GLU A 213 -5.17 6.45 17.26
N LYS A 214 -5.27 7.58 17.96
CA LYS A 214 -6.31 8.60 17.72
C LYS A 214 -6.14 9.31 16.39
N ASN A 215 -4.92 9.64 15.96
CA ASN A 215 -4.68 10.25 14.65
C ASN A 215 -5.03 9.31 13.49
N ILE A 216 -4.71 8.03 13.64
CA ILE A 216 -5.08 6.95 12.73
C ILE A 216 -6.61 6.80 12.64
N PHE A 217 -7.29 6.84 13.79
CA PHE A 217 -8.74 6.76 13.87
C PHE A 217 -9.44 8.01 13.30
N ASP A 218 -8.99 9.22 13.68
CA ASP A 218 -9.52 10.49 13.19
C ASP A 218 -9.35 10.62 11.67
N TRP A 219 -8.23 10.13 11.12
CA TRP A 219 -8.01 10.06 9.68
C TRP A 219 -8.96 9.07 9.00
N ALA A 220 -9.17 7.88 9.57
CA ALA A 220 -10.07 6.87 9.03
C ALA A 220 -11.53 7.36 8.99
N VAL A 221 -11.97 8.09 10.02
CA VAL A 221 -13.30 8.74 10.07
C VAL A 221 -13.41 9.80 8.97
N LEU A 222 -12.43 10.71 8.87
CA LEU A 222 -12.37 11.73 7.82
C LEU A 222 -12.32 11.15 6.40
N PHE A 223 -11.66 10.02 6.21
CA PHE A 223 -11.59 9.31 4.95
C PHE A 223 -12.95 8.69 4.58
N ALA A 224 -13.61 8.03 5.54
CA ALA A 224 -14.95 7.46 5.34
C ALA A 224 -16.01 8.53 5.03
N GLU A 225 -15.91 9.71 5.63
CA GLU A 225 -16.81 10.85 5.33
C GLU A 225 -16.65 11.41 3.92
N ARG A 226 -15.46 11.24 3.32
CA ARG A 226 -15.13 11.73 1.96
C ARG A 226 -15.45 10.72 0.86
N LEU A 227 -15.75 9.48 1.20
CA LEU A 227 -16.21 8.50 0.23
C LEU A 227 -17.63 8.86 -0.23
N PRO A 228 -17.94 8.75 -1.54
CA PRO A 228 -19.28 9.02 -2.04
C PRO A 228 -20.28 8.08 -1.36
N LYS A 229 -21.21 8.66 -0.60
CA LYS A 229 -22.32 7.90 -0.02
C LYS A 229 -23.12 7.28 -1.15
N ALA A 230 -23.41 5.99 -1.03
CA ALA A 230 -24.28 5.29 -1.96
C ALA A 230 -25.61 6.06 -2.08
N ALA A 231 -26.06 6.27 -3.32
CA ALA A 231 -27.35 6.89 -3.62
C ALA A 231 -28.50 5.97 -3.20
#